data_AF-A0A6A0BAD8-F1
#
_entry.id   AF-A0A6A0BAD8-F1
#
_cell.length_a   1.000
_cell.length_b   1.000
_cell.length_c   1.000
_cell.angle_alpha   90.00
_cell.angle_beta   90.00
_cell.angle_gamma   90.00
#
_symmetry.space_group_name_H-M   'P 1'
#
loop_
_entity.id
_entity.type
_entity.pdbx_description
1 polymer ?
#
loop_
_entity_poly.entity_id
_entity_poly.type
_entity_poly.pdbx_seq_one_letter_code
_entity_poly.pdbx_strand_id
1 'polypeptide(L)' 'MIEQKYNEQAKCPACGSENVEYGSIEFNGEGATYEVSCEDCNINFMEWYDLVFAGNEID' A
#
# COMPACT_ATOMS: atom_id res chain seq x y z
N MET A 1 -0.76 -10.24 -22.98
CA MET A 1 -1.24 -9.10 -22.20
C MET A 1 -1.12 -9.53 -20.75
N ILE A 2 -0.27 -8.88 -19.95
CA ILE A 2 -0.10 -9.25 -18.54
C ILE A 2 -1.24 -8.54 -17.79
N GLU A 3 -2.19 -9.29 -17.25
CA GLU A 3 -3.23 -8.73 -16.39
C GLU A 3 -2.56 -8.20 -15.11
N GLN A 4 -2.62 -6.88 -14.88
CA GLN A 4 -2.26 -6.29 -13.60
C GLN A 4 -3.28 -6.77 -12.57
N LYS A 5 -2.85 -7.66 -11.68
CA LYS A 5 -3.69 -8.22 -10.61
C LYS A 5 -3.88 -7.26 -9.43
N TYR A 6 -3.05 -6.21 -9.34
CA TYR A 6 -2.99 -5.30 -8.21
C TYR A 6 -2.88 -3.84 -8.70
N ASN A 7 -3.46 -2.91 -7.95
CA ASN A 7 -3.32 -1.48 -8.19
C ASN A 7 -1.87 -1.03 -7.90
N GLU A 8 -1.43 0.04 -8.57
CA GLU A 8 -0.12 0.65 -8.32
C GLU A 8 -0.06 1.22 -6.90
N GLN A 9 1.04 0.97 -6.18
CA GLN A 9 1.30 1.55 -4.86
C GLN A 9 1.24 3.08 -4.91
N ALA A 10 0.78 3.70 -3.82
CA ALA A 10 0.73 5.15 -3.64
C ALA A 10 -0.18 5.86 -4.66
N LYS A 11 -1.15 5.13 -5.22
CA LYS A 11 -2.08 5.64 -6.21
C LYS A 11 -3.50 5.28 -5.83
N CYS A 12 -4.35 6.29 -5.76
CA CYS A 12 -5.76 6.12 -5.45
C CYS A 12 -6.43 5.24 -6.52
N PRO A 13 -7.05 4.11 -6.14
CA PRO A 13 -7.65 3.19 -7.10
C PRO A 13 -8.93 3.73 -7.75
N ALA A 14 -9.53 4.79 -7.19
CA ALA A 14 -10.74 5.40 -7.74
C ALA A 14 -10.46 6.54 -8.73
N CYS A 15 -9.53 7.44 -8.41
CA CYS A 15 -9.26 8.63 -9.23
C CYS A 15 -7.89 8.63 -9.91
N GLY A 16 -7.00 7.69 -9.57
CA GLY A 16 -5.64 7.61 -10.11
C GLY A 16 -4.67 8.66 -9.58
N SER A 17 -5.06 9.47 -8.59
CA SER A 17 -4.18 10.47 -7.97
C SER A 17 -3.09 9.82 -7.11
N GLU A 18 -1.93 10.46 -7.07
CA GLU A 18 -0.81 10.13 -6.19
C GLU A 18 -0.84 10.96 -4.88
N ASN A 19 -1.80 11.87 -4.74
CA ASN A 19 -2.01 12.67 -3.54
C ASN A 19 -2.77 11.84 -2.48
N VAL A 20 -2.02 10.98 -1.80
CA VAL A 20 -2.53 10.05 -0.79
C VAL A 20 -1.77 10.19 0.54
N GLU A 21 -2.48 10.05 1.65
CA GLU A 21 -1.94 10.05 3.01
C GLU A 21 -1.96 8.62 3.56
N TYR A 22 -0.82 8.17 4.07
CA TYR A 22 -0.66 6.86 4.70
C TYR A 22 -0.90 6.94 6.20
N GLY A 23 -1.80 6.08 6.68
CA GLY A 23 -2.00 5.83 8.11
C GLY A 23 -0.91 4.96 8.72
N SER A 24 -1.21 4.42 9.91
CA SER A 24 -0.30 3.52 10.61
C SER A 24 -0.15 2.18 9.88
N ILE A 25 1.06 1.62 9.92
CA ILE A 25 1.30 0.24 9.48
C ILE A 25 0.76 -0.76 10.50
N GLU A 26 0.06 -1.78 10.02
CA GLU A 26 -0.33 -2.94 10.81
C GLU A 26 0.37 -4.19 10.28
N PHE A 27 0.97 -4.97 11.17
CA PHE A 27 1.61 -6.24 10.85
C PHE A 27 0.71 -7.39 11.26
N ASN A 28 0.41 -8.30 10.34
CA ASN A 28 -0.53 -9.39 10.55
C ASN A 28 0.07 -10.76 10.21
N GLY A 29 1.33 -11.01 10.59
CA GLY A 29 2.01 -12.32 10.52
C GLY A 29 2.32 -12.84 9.11
N GLU A 30 1.45 -12.55 8.15
CA GLU A 30 1.54 -12.91 6.73
C GLU A 30 1.98 -11.72 5.86
N GLY A 31 1.80 -10.48 6.35
CA GLY A 31 2.20 -9.28 5.64
C GLY A 31 2.10 -8.01 6.48
N ALA A 32 1.98 -6.89 5.78
CA ALA A 32 1.70 -5.58 6.34
C ALA A 32 0.55 -4.89 5.60
N THR A 33 -0.21 -4.07 6.31
CA THR A 33 -1.29 -3.28 5.73
C THR A 33 -1.17 -1.81 6.11
N TYR A 34 -1.63 -0.96 5.20
CA TYR A 34 -1.81 0.47 5.43
C TYR A 34 -3.26 0.86 5.11
N GLU A 35 -3.88 1.61 6.02
CA GLU A 35 -5.04 2.43 5.67
C GLU A 35 -4.54 3.69 4.95
N VAL A 36 -5.11 3.99 3.80
CA VAL A 36 -4.67 5.09 2.93
C VAL A 36 -5.88 5.96 2.59
N SER A 37 -5.71 7.28 2.73
CA SER A 37 -6.72 8.28 2.37
C SER A 37 -6.27 9.02 1.11
N CYS A 38 -7.16 9.20 0.13
CA CYS A 38 -6.88 10.07 -1.01
C CYS A 38 -7.40 11.48 -0.75
N GLU A 39 -6.51 12.46 -0.75
CA GLU A 39 -6.82 13.86 -0.46
C GLU A 39 -7.61 14.55 -1.59
N ASP A 40 -7.53 14.03 -2.82
CA ASP A 40 -8.21 14.64 -3.97
C ASP A 40 -9.68 14.21 -4.11
N CYS A 41 -9.97 12.92 -3.90
CA CYS A 41 -11.33 12.39 -4.04
C CYS A 41 -11.96 11.90 -2.72
N ASN A 42 -11.26 12.08 -1.60
CA ASN A 42 -11.73 11.79 -0.24
C ASN A 42 -12.21 10.35 -0.03
N ILE A 43 -11.56 9.38 -0.68
CA ILE A 43 -11.82 7.96 -0.42
C ILE A 43 -10.73 7.37 0.44
N ASN A 44 -11.11 6.40 1.26
CA ASN A 44 -10.16 5.59 2.01
C ASN A 44 -10.10 4.19 1.39
N PHE A 45 -8.91 3.61 1.35
CA PHE A 45 -8.67 2.28 0.83
C PHE A 45 -7.52 1.62 1.60
N MET A 46 -7.40 0.29 1.47
CA MET A 46 -6.34 -0.49 2.12
C MET A 46 -5.31 -0.91 1.09
N GLU A 47 -4.04 -0.72 1.42
CA GLU A 47 -2.93 -1.35 0.70
C GLU A 47 -2.40 -2.55 1.50
N TRP A 48 -2.09 -3.64 0.79
CA TRP A 48 -1.62 -4.90 1.36
C TRP A 48 -0.25 -5.23 0.77
N TYR A 49 0.70 -5.58 1.64
CA TYR A 49 2.08 -5.85 1.29
C TYR A 49 2.50 -7.22 1.81
N ASP A 50 3.04 -8.04 0.91
CA ASP A 50 3.75 -9.27 1.28
C ASP A 50 5.15 -8.89 1.77
N LEU A 51 5.50 -9.29 2.98
CA LEU A 51 6.83 -9.03 3.52
C LEU A 51 7.79 -10.13 3.08
N VAL A 52 8.92 -9.71 2.49
CA VAL A 52 10.00 -10.62 2.10
C VAL A 52 11.25 -10.33 2.91
N PHE A 53 11.95 -11.38 3.31
CA PHE A 53 13.24 -11.24 4.00
C PHE A 53 14.27 -10.61 3.04
N ALA A 54 14.83 -9.46 3.43
CA ALA A 54 15.81 -8.74 2.60
C ALA A 54 17.27 -9.02 2.99
N GLY A 55 17.53 -9.45 4.23
CA GLY A 55 18.87 -9.64 4.77
C GLY A 55 18.96 -9.29 6.25
N ASN A 56 20.14 -9.46 6.84
CA ASN A 56 20.47 -8.99 8.18
C ASN A 56 21.77 -8.18 8.12
N GLU A 57 21.85 -7.09 8.87
CA GLU A 57 23.09 -6.36 9.14
C GLU A 57 23.59 -6.76 10.53
N ILE A 58 24.90 -7.02 10.65
CA ILE A 58 25.56 -7.35 11.92
C ILE A 58 26.59 -6.25 12.16
N ASP A 59 26.37 -5.45 13.19
CA ASP A 59 27.34 -4.46 13.72
C ASP A 59 28.48 -5.13 14.49
#